data_AF-A0A7J9YDD0-F1
#
_entry.id   AF-A0A7J9YDD0-F1
#
_cell.length_a   1.000
_cell.length_b   1.000
_cell.length_c   1.000
_cell.angle_alpha   90.00
_cell.angle_beta   90.00
_cell.angle_gamma   90.00
#
_symmetry.space_group_name_H-M   'P 1'
#
loop_
_entity.id
_entity.type
_entity.pdbx_description
1 polymer ?
#
loop_
_entity_poly.entity_id
_entity_poly.type
_entity_poly.pdbx_seq_one_letter_code
_entity_poly.pdbx_strand_id
1 'polypeptide(L)'
;MSEAHELRASVRTAILDPANADALARITAGHLSLRPAPGGPARWELASTAGLPAPVLAVARAAADLLTSPEVGTVSACPGHDCGWLFLDRSGRRRWCSMRTCGNRAKVAAHARRRREQDVS
;
A
#
# COMPACT_ATOMS: atom_id res chain seq x y z
N MET A 1 -12.55 -13.86 -7.69
CA MET A 1 -12.22 -13.37 -6.32
C MET A 1 -10.74 -13.56 -5.95
N SER A 2 -10.03 -14.64 -6.32
CA SER A 2 -8.62 -14.79 -5.92
C SER A 2 -7.68 -13.78 -6.61
N GLU A 3 -7.93 -13.46 -7.88
CA GLU A 3 -7.13 -12.50 -8.65
C GLU A 3 -7.02 -11.09 -8.01
N ALA A 4 -8.10 -10.57 -7.44
CA ALA A 4 -8.08 -9.28 -6.74
C ALA A 4 -7.26 -9.33 -5.44
N HIS A 5 -7.29 -10.47 -4.73
CA HIS A 5 -6.50 -10.67 -3.52
C HIS A 5 -5.02 -10.86 -3.85
N GLU A 6 -4.71 -11.59 -4.91
CA GLU A 6 -3.36 -11.79 -5.43
C GLU A 6 -2.74 -10.48 -5.92
N LEU A 7 -3.50 -9.65 -6.65
CA LEU A 7 -3.04 -8.31 -7.03
C LEU A 7 -2.76 -7.48 -5.78
N ARG A 8 -3.67 -7.47 -4.80
CA ARG A 8 -3.49 -6.72 -3.56
C ARG A 8 -2.22 -7.14 -2.81
N ALA A 9 -1.94 -8.44 -2.75
CA ALA A 9 -0.73 -8.98 -2.13
C ALA A 9 0.54 -8.59 -2.89
N SER A 10 0.50 -8.64 -4.22
CA SER A 10 1.63 -8.26 -5.08
C SER A 10 1.91 -6.76 -4.99
N VAL A 11 0.89 -5.91 -5.10
CA VAL A 11 0.97 -4.45 -4.92
C VAL A 11 1.56 -4.10 -3.56
N ARG A 12 1.08 -4.74 -2.50
CA ARG A 12 1.64 -4.53 -1.16
C ARG A 12 3.14 -4.85 -1.12
N THR A 13 3.52 -6.01 -1.64
CA THR A 13 4.91 -6.49 -1.60
C THR A 13 5.82 -5.54 -2.38
N ALA A 14 5.43 -5.17 -3.60
CA ALA A 14 6.20 -4.23 -4.42
C ALA A 14 6.34 -2.85 -3.76
N ILE A 15 5.29 -2.34 -3.10
CA ILE A 15 5.37 -1.03 -2.44
C ILE A 15 6.30 -1.05 -1.21
N LEU A 16 6.28 -2.15 -0.43
CA LEU A 16 7.12 -2.28 0.77
C LEU A 16 8.56 -2.71 0.45
N ASP A 17 8.76 -3.38 -0.67
CA ASP A 17 10.05 -3.82 -1.19
C ASP A 17 10.12 -3.55 -2.71
N PRO A 18 10.41 -2.30 -3.12
CA PRO A 18 10.48 -1.94 -4.53
C PRO A 18 11.59 -2.65 -5.31
N ALA A 19 12.56 -3.26 -4.62
CA ALA A 19 13.60 -4.08 -5.25
C ALA A 19 13.11 -5.49 -5.61
N ASN A 20 11.90 -5.88 -5.18
CA ASN A 20 11.32 -7.18 -5.44
C ASN A 20 10.82 -7.30 -6.89
N ALA A 21 11.70 -7.71 -7.80
CA ALA A 21 11.40 -7.85 -9.21
C ALA A 21 10.20 -8.77 -9.49
N ASP A 22 10.00 -9.84 -8.71
CA ASP A 22 8.87 -10.77 -8.88
C ASP A 22 7.52 -10.15 -8.50
N ALA A 23 7.51 -9.29 -7.47
CA ALA A 23 6.30 -8.56 -7.09
C ALA A 23 5.94 -7.50 -8.13
N LEU A 24 6.95 -6.78 -8.66
CA LEU A 24 6.75 -5.83 -9.76
C LEU A 24 6.26 -6.55 -11.01
N ALA A 25 6.90 -7.65 -11.40
CA ALA A 25 6.54 -8.44 -12.58
C ALA A 25 5.08 -8.90 -12.51
N ARG A 26 4.58 -9.34 -11.36
CA ARG A 26 3.18 -9.75 -11.17
C ARG A 26 2.16 -8.61 -11.27
N ILE A 27 2.54 -7.38 -10.94
CA ILE A 27 1.67 -6.20 -11.14
C ILE A 27 1.62 -5.83 -12.63
N THR A 28 2.73 -5.99 -13.34
CA THR A 28 2.87 -5.58 -14.74
C THR A 28 2.42 -6.65 -15.73
N ALA A 29 2.63 -7.93 -15.42
CA ALA A 29 2.36 -9.06 -16.32
C ALA A 29 0.86 -9.12 -16.65
N GLY A 30 0.53 -8.77 -17.90
CA GLY A 30 -0.83 -8.83 -18.44
C GLY A 30 -1.72 -7.61 -18.14
N HIS A 31 -1.28 -6.69 -17.27
CA HIS A 31 -2.12 -5.56 -16.85
C HIS A 31 -1.57 -4.19 -17.23
N LEU A 32 -0.24 -4.03 -17.23
CA LEU A 32 0.41 -2.74 -17.45
C LEU A 32 1.60 -2.89 -18.40
N SER A 33 1.71 -1.97 -19.36
CA SER A 33 2.86 -1.81 -20.23
C SER A 33 3.51 -0.45 -19.95
N LEU A 34 4.83 -0.40 -19.91
CA LEU A 34 5.55 0.87 -19.81
C LEU A 34 5.72 1.44 -21.23
N ARG A 35 5.18 2.63 -21.47
CA ARG A 35 5.29 3.33 -22.74
C ARG A 35 6.19 4.57 -22.61
N PRO A 36 7.15 4.77 -23.51
CA PRO A 36 7.91 6.01 -23.55
C PRO A 36 6.96 7.18 -23.90
N ALA A 37 7.05 8.29 -23.17
CA ALA A 37 6.30 9.51 -23.47
C ALA A 37 7.19 10.47 -24.30
N PRO A 38 6.65 11.11 -25.36
CA PRO A 38 7.42 12.11 -26.10
C PRO A 38 7.84 13.27 -25.19
N GLY A 39 9.15 13.47 -25.04
CA GLY A 39 9.71 14.59 -24.26
C GLY A 39 9.61 14.44 -22.74
N GLY A 40 9.41 13.23 -22.20
CA GLY A 40 9.25 13.03 -20.76
C GLY A 40 9.58 11.61 -20.26
N PRO A 41 9.45 11.38 -18.94
CA PRO A 41 9.65 10.07 -18.35
C PRO A 41 8.61 9.07 -18.88
N ALA A 42 8.98 7.79 -18.92
CA ALA A 42 8.08 6.72 -19.34
C ALA A 42 6.84 6.65 -18.44
N ARG A 43 5.70 6.30 -19.04
CA ARG A 43 4.39 6.24 -18.37
C ARG A 43 3.81 4.84 -18.48
N TRP A 44 3.19 4.38 -17.40
CA TRP A 44 2.43 3.14 -17.43
C TRP A 44 1.14 3.30 -18.24
N GLU A 45 0.78 2.30 -19.05
CA GLU A 45 -0.48 2.19 -19.78
C GLU A 45 -1.09 0.81 -19.54
N LEU A 46 -2.42 0.73 -19.54
CA LEU A 46 -3.12 -0.54 -19.34
C LEU A 46 -2.99 -1.40 -20.59
N ALA A 47 -2.43 -2.60 -20.45
CA ALA A 47 -2.15 -3.49 -21.59
C ALA A 47 -3.41 -4.18 -22.15
N SER A 48 -4.45 -4.37 -21.31
CA SER A 48 -5.78 -4.85 -21.71
C SER A 48 -6.79 -4.64 -20.58
N THR A 49 -8.04 -4.30 -20.92
CA THR A 49 -9.19 -4.29 -19.99
C THR A 49 -9.97 -5.60 -19.97
N ALA A 50 -9.59 -6.58 -20.80
CA ALA A 50 -10.33 -7.82 -20.95
C ALA A 50 -10.14 -8.72 -19.71
N GLY A 51 -11.22 -8.93 -18.96
CA GLY A 51 -11.30 -9.89 -17.86
C GLY A 51 -11.13 -9.32 -16.45
N LEU A 52 -10.50 -8.15 -16.29
CA LEU A 52 -10.37 -7.51 -14.97
C LEU A 52 -11.43 -6.44 -14.72
N PRO A 53 -12.04 -6.37 -13.52
CA PRO A 53 -12.89 -5.26 -13.14
C PRO A 53 -12.10 -3.95 -13.19
N ALA A 54 -12.69 -2.88 -13.75
CA ALA A 54 -12.07 -1.55 -13.84
C ALA A 54 -11.41 -1.04 -12.53
N PRO A 55 -11.95 -1.31 -11.32
CA PRO A 55 -11.28 -0.95 -10.07
C PRO A 55 -9.91 -1.60 -9.85
N VAL A 56 -9.74 -2.85 -10.28
CA VAL A 56 -8.48 -3.61 -10.13
C VAL A 56 -7.39 -2.95 -10.97
N LEU A 57 -7.72 -2.58 -12.21
CA LEU A 57 -6.82 -1.87 -13.12
C LEU A 57 -6.46 -0.47 -12.60
N ALA A 58 -7.42 0.26 -12.02
CA ALA A 58 -7.17 1.55 -11.41
C ALA A 58 -6.18 1.46 -10.23
N VAL A 59 -6.30 0.40 -9.40
CA VAL A 59 -5.37 0.15 -8.29
C VAL A 59 -3.98 -0.24 -8.80
N ALA A 60 -3.89 -1.15 -9.78
CA ALA A 60 -2.62 -1.53 -10.39
C ALA A 60 -1.90 -0.30 -10.95
N ARG A 61 -2.64 0.55 -11.67
CA ARG A 61 -2.13 1.80 -12.24
C ARG A 61 -1.61 2.76 -11.16
N ALA A 62 -2.42 3.04 -10.13
CA ALA A 62 -2.01 3.92 -9.04
C ALA A 62 -0.79 3.39 -8.29
N ALA A 63 -0.67 2.07 -8.12
CA ALA A 63 0.50 1.44 -7.54
C ALA A 63 1.75 1.63 -8.41
N ALA A 64 1.63 1.42 -9.72
CA ALA A 64 2.73 1.61 -10.66
C ALA A 64 3.21 3.07 -10.71
N ASP A 65 2.29 4.02 -10.73
CA ASP A 65 2.63 5.45 -10.68
C ASP A 65 3.36 5.79 -9.36
N LEU A 66 2.89 5.28 -8.21
CA LEU A 66 3.55 5.45 -6.91
C LEU A 66 4.97 4.85 -6.89
N LEU A 67 5.13 3.62 -7.36
CA LEU A 67 6.43 2.90 -7.40
C LEU A 67 7.48 3.64 -8.22
N THR A 68 7.07 4.39 -9.24
CA THR A 68 7.97 5.21 -10.08
C THR A 68 8.17 6.63 -9.55
N SER A 69 7.57 6.98 -8.42
CA SER A 69 7.67 8.31 -7.81
C SER A 69 8.58 8.32 -6.58
N PRO A 70 9.17 9.47 -6.21
CA PRO A 70 9.91 9.60 -4.95
C PRO A 70 9.07 9.33 -3.70
N GLU A 71 7.73 9.43 -3.79
CA GLU A 71 6.83 9.23 -2.64
C GLU A 71 6.81 7.80 -2.14
N VAL A 72 7.26 6.81 -2.93
CA VAL A 72 7.36 5.40 -2.50
C VAL A 72 8.17 5.26 -1.21
N GLY A 73 9.22 6.07 -1.04
CA GLY A 73 10.06 6.09 0.17
C GLY A 73 9.37 6.64 1.42
N THR A 74 8.17 7.22 1.28
CA THR A 74 7.36 7.72 2.40
C THR A 74 6.25 6.74 2.79
N VAL A 75 6.13 5.60 2.12
CA VAL A 75 5.09 4.62 2.43
C VAL A 75 5.46 3.86 3.70
N SER A 76 4.49 3.74 4.60
CA SER A 76 4.61 2.96 5.83
C SER A 76 3.45 1.99 5.98
N ALA A 77 3.70 0.83 6.59
CA ALA A 77 2.67 -0.10 7.00
C ALA A 77 2.16 0.22 8.40
N CYS A 78 0.84 0.20 8.60
CA CYS A 78 0.23 0.43 9.90
C CYS A 78 0.64 -0.67 10.90
N PRO A 79 1.20 -0.32 12.08
CA PRO A 79 1.59 -1.28 13.10
C PRO A 79 0.40 -1.77 13.95
N GLY A 80 -0.84 -1.48 13.55
CA GLY A 80 -2.03 -1.90 14.29
C GLY A 80 -2.25 -3.41 14.15
N HIS A 81 -2.70 -4.05 15.23
CA HIS A 81 -3.08 -5.47 15.24
C HIS A 81 -4.04 -5.78 14.09
N ASP A 82 -3.69 -6.78 13.26
CA ASP A 82 -4.40 -7.19 12.04
C ASP A 82 -4.71 -6.08 11.03
N CYS A 83 -4.06 -4.92 11.11
CA CYS A 83 -4.32 -3.82 10.18
C CYS A 83 -3.43 -3.93 8.95
N GLY A 84 -2.13 -3.69 9.11
CA GLY A 84 -1.17 -3.71 8.02
C GLY A 84 -1.42 -2.70 6.88
N TRP A 85 -2.46 -1.87 6.91
CA TRP A 85 -2.78 -0.94 5.81
C TRP A 85 -1.60 -0.01 5.51
N LEU A 86 -1.37 0.24 4.22
CA LEU A 86 -0.33 1.15 3.75
C LEU A 86 -0.85 2.60 3.81
N PHE A 87 0.04 3.54 4.10
CA PHE A 87 -0.23 4.97 4.07
C PHE A 87 1.04 5.77 3.75
N LEU A 88 0.86 6.98 3.21
CA LEU A 88 1.95 7.92 3.00
C LEU A 88 2.22 8.71 4.29
N ASP A 89 3.46 8.67 4.77
CA ASP A 89 4.00 9.46 5.87
C ASP A 89 4.94 10.55 5.37
N ARG A 90 4.38 11.49 4.59
CA ARG A 90 5.16 12.60 4.01
C ARG A 90 5.84 13.48 5.04
N SER A 91 5.37 13.49 6.30
CA SER A 91 5.92 14.33 7.37
C SER A 91 6.83 13.57 8.34
N GLY A 92 6.92 12.24 8.23
CA GLY A 92 7.65 11.39 9.19
C GLY A 92 7.02 11.33 10.59
N ARG A 93 5.81 11.90 10.77
CA ARG A 93 5.13 12.00 12.07
C ARG A 93 3.91 11.09 12.16
N ARG A 94 3.44 10.54 11.05
CA ARG A 94 2.23 9.71 11.01
C ARG A 94 2.58 8.27 11.36
N ARG A 95 2.11 7.82 12.51
CA ARG A 95 2.34 6.44 12.97
C ARG A 95 1.28 5.42 12.51
N TRP A 96 0.08 5.87 12.18
CA TRP A 96 -1.08 5.00 11.96
C TRP A 96 -1.80 5.32 10.64
N CYS A 97 -2.39 4.30 10.01
CA CYS A 97 -3.19 4.48 8.80
C CYS A 97 -4.37 5.43 9.01
N SER A 98 -4.92 5.52 10.22
CA SER A 98 -5.93 6.52 10.58
C SER A 98 -5.94 6.70 12.09
N MET A 99 -5.99 7.96 12.52
CA MET A 99 -6.14 8.32 13.93
C MET A 99 -7.46 7.79 14.49
N ARG A 100 -8.54 7.85 13.70
CA ARG A 100 -9.89 7.43 14.12
C ARG A 100 -10.01 5.92 14.35
N THR A 101 -9.29 5.11 13.58
CA THR A 101 -9.37 3.65 13.69
C THR A 101 -8.20 3.08 14.50
N CYS A 102 -7.00 3.04 13.95
CA CYS A 102 -5.85 2.40 14.59
C CYS A 102 -5.25 3.27 15.71
N GLY A 103 -5.23 4.59 15.55
CA GLY A 103 -4.77 5.50 16.60
C GLY A 103 -5.62 5.41 17.87
N ASN A 104 -6.95 5.41 17.73
CA ASN A 104 -7.87 5.26 18.85
C ASN A 104 -7.77 3.88 19.50
N ARG A 105 -7.71 2.79 18.71
CA ARG A 105 -7.48 1.44 19.25
C ARG A 105 -6.20 1.37 20.09
N ALA A 106 -5.11 1.95 19.60
CA ALA A 106 -3.85 2.00 20.35
C ALA A 106 -3.98 2.81 21.66
N LYS A 107 -4.69 3.95 21.66
CA LYS A 107 -4.95 4.75 22.87
C LYS A 107 -5.78 3.98 23.90
N VAL A 108 -6.84 3.29 23.46
CA VAL A 108 -7.71 2.48 24.33
C VAL A 108 -6.92 1.34 24.96
N ALA A 109 -6.15 0.58 24.17
CA ALA A 109 -5.31 -0.49 24.68
C ALA A 109 -4.29 0.03 25.73
N ALA A 110 -3.66 1.18 25.45
CA ALA A 110 -2.73 1.79 26.39
C ALA A 110 -3.42 2.28 27.68
N HIS A 111 -4.64 2.80 27.61
CA HIS A 111 -5.42 3.19 28.79
C HIS A 111 -5.79 1.96 29.63
N ALA A 112 -6.28 0.90 29.00
CA ALA A 112 -6.63 -0.34 29.68
C ALA A 112 -5.42 -0.97 30.39
N ARG A 113 -4.24 -0.97 29.75
CA ARG A 113 -2.99 -1.47 30.38
C ARG A 113 -2.64 -0.67 31.64
N ARG A 114 -2.65 0.66 31.56
CA ARG A 114 -2.37 1.53 32.72
C ARG A 114 -3.34 1.32 33.87
N ARG A 115 -4.62 1.09 33.59
CA ARG A 115 -5.63 0.79 34.63
C ARG A 115 -5.32 -0.52 35.34
N ARG A 116 -4.98 -1.58 34.60
CA ARG A 116 -4.60 -2.87 35.18
C ARG A 116 -3.32 -2.78 36.02
N GLU A 117 -2.35 -1.99 35.60
CA GLU A 117 -1.12 -1.74 36.38
C GLU A 117 -1.41 -0.99 37.70
N GLN A 118 -2.45 -0.13 37.72
CA GLN A 118 -2.89 0.59 38.92
C GLN A 118 -3.71 -0.27 39.87
N ASP A 119 -4.53 -1.19 39.36
CA ASP A 119 -5.36 -2.10 40.18
C ASP A 119 -4.54 -3.23 40.85
N VAL A 120 -3.30 -3.44 40.40
CA VAL A 120 -2.39 -4.50 40.91
C VAL A 120 -1.37 -3.96 41.93
N SER A 121 -1.27 -2.63 42.10
CA SER A 121 -0.49 -1.97 43.16
C SER A 121 -1.33 -1.72 44.41
#